data_AF-A0A1Q7QZ89-F1
#
_entry.id   AF-A0A1Q7QZ89-F1
#
_cell.length_a   1.000
_cell.length_b   1.000
_cell.length_c   1.000
_cell.angle_alpha   90.00
_cell.angle_beta   90.00
_cell.angle_gamma   90.00
#
_symmetry.space_group_name_H-M   'P 1'
#
loop_
_entity.id
_entity.type
_entity.pdbx_description
1 polymer ?
#
loop_
_entity_poly.entity_id
_entity_poly.type
_entity_poly.pdbx_seq_one_letter_code
_entity_poly.pdbx_strand_id
1 'polypeptide(L)'
;MLLETYAQPRWRDVEQEWIDGRISSRECLDRQMACTRVSEADLDDLLGGIEIDEGFQRLASWARDYGFPLIVFSDGFDWIIERAFAHNSIDVAALGIRIFASHFEFVSGVPKWSFPHAKGCAHGCGTCKPGIIHRLTTPDTVPVVIGDGRSDIFAVDAADMVYAKGWLQSHCKEQGIPFHPFRSLSDVLAHLSAIYDAAIMRNTV
;
A
#
# COMPACT_ATOMS: atom_id res chain seq x y z
N MET A 1 -1.04 -4.38 -14.77
CA MET A 1 -1.21 -3.20 -15.64
C MET A 1 0.10 -2.79 -16.30
N LEU A 2 1.13 -2.31 -15.58
CA LEU A 2 2.44 -1.97 -16.18
C LEU A 2 3.14 -3.18 -16.82
N LEU A 3 3.31 -4.27 -16.07
CA LEU A 3 4.02 -5.45 -16.56
C LEU A 3 3.26 -6.17 -17.69
N GLU A 4 1.94 -6.16 -17.61
CA GLU A 4 1.08 -6.73 -18.65
C GLU A 4 1.25 -6.03 -20.01
N THR A 5 1.47 -4.72 -20.00
CA THR A 5 1.58 -3.92 -21.23
C THR A 5 3.02 -3.80 -21.73
N TYR A 6 4.00 -3.62 -20.82
CA TYR A 6 5.35 -3.18 -21.17
C TYR A 6 6.48 -4.13 -20.77
N ALA A 7 6.20 -5.24 -20.10
CA ALA A 7 7.21 -6.24 -19.75
C ALA A 7 7.21 -7.44 -20.70
N GLN A 8 8.39 -8.01 -20.93
CA GLN A 8 8.52 -9.30 -21.62
C GLN A 8 7.84 -10.41 -20.80
N PRO A 9 7.20 -11.43 -21.44
CA PRO A 9 6.37 -12.44 -20.75
C PRO A 9 7.00 -13.12 -19.52
N ARG A 10 8.34 -13.21 -19.47
CA ARG A 10 9.12 -13.75 -18.36
C ARG A 10 8.79 -13.11 -17.00
N TRP A 11 8.23 -11.90 -16.96
CA TRP A 11 7.80 -11.27 -15.70
C TRP A 11 6.81 -12.16 -14.90
N ARG A 12 6.01 -12.98 -15.59
CA ARG A 12 5.06 -13.93 -14.98
C ARG A 12 5.76 -15.09 -14.27
N ASP A 13 6.86 -15.58 -14.83
CA ASP A 13 7.66 -16.62 -14.18
C ASP A 13 8.28 -16.08 -12.88
N VAL A 14 8.78 -14.83 -12.91
CA VAL A 14 9.30 -14.14 -11.73
C VAL A 14 8.21 -13.96 -10.67
N GLU A 15 7.01 -13.55 -11.08
CA GLU A 15 5.87 -13.41 -10.17
C GLU A 15 5.51 -14.75 -9.51
N GLN A 16 5.51 -15.85 -10.29
CA GLN A 16 5.23 -17.17 -9.75
C GLN A 16 6.31 -17.63 -8.76
N GLU A 17 7.58 -17.33 -9.00
CA GLU A 17 8.65 -17.58 -8.03
C GLU A 17 8.42 -16.86 -6.69
N TRP A 18 7.92 -15.62 -6.72
CA TRP A 18 7.56 -14.89 -5.52
C TRP A 18 6.35 -15.49 -4.82
N ILE A 19 5.30 -15.83 -5.58
CA ILE A 19 4.09 -16.49 -5.05
C ILE A 19 4.43 -17.81 -4.36
N ASP A 20 5.36 -18.57 -4.93
CA ASP A 20 5.82 -19.84 -4.38
C ASP A 20 6.83 -19.67 -3.22
N GLY A 21 7.15 -18.44 -2.83
CA GLY A 21 8.08 -18.13 -1.74
C GLY A 21 9.55 -18.40 -2.06
N ARG A 22 9.91 -18.57 -3.33
CA ARG A 22 11.30 -18.82 -3.76
C ARG A 22 12.15 -17.56 -3.76
N ILE A 23 11.54 -16.40 -4.03
CA ILE A 23 12.19 -15.09 -4.01
C ILE A 23 11.39 -14.09 -3.18
N SER A 24 12.06 -13.05 -2.70
CA SER A 24 11.43 -11.97 -1.93
C SER A 24 10.63 -10.99 -2.82
N SER A 25 9.73 -10.18 -2.24
CA SER A 25 8.96 -9.20 -3.04
C SER A 25 9.85 -8.13 -3.67
N ARG A 26 10.93 -7.73 -2.98
CA ARG A 26 11.94 -6.81 -3.54
C ARG A 26 12.63 -7.40 -4.76
N GLU A 27 13.08 -8.65 -4.64
CA GLU A 27 13.75 -9.33 -5.76
C GLU A 27 12.79 -9.56 -6.93
N CYS A 28 11.52 -9.88 -6.64
CA CYS A 28 10.48 -9.97 -7.64
C CYS A 28 10.34 -8.68 -8.42
N LEU A 29 10.15 -7.55 -7.72
CA LEU A 29 9.95 -6.25 -8.37
C LEU A 29 11.20 -5.81 -9.16
N ASP A 30 12.39 -6.03 -8.62
CA ASP A 30 13.66 -5.73 -9.30
C ASP A 30 13.80 -6.50 -10.62
N ARG A 31 13.55 -7.82 -10.59
CA ARG A 31 13.61 -8.69 -11.78
C ARG A 31 12.49 -8.40 -12.77
N GLN A 32 11.30 -8.04 -12.30
CA GLN A 32 10.19 -7.64 -13.16
C GLN A 32 10.51 -6.33 -13.89
N MET A 33 11.04 -5.34 -13.20
CA MET A 33 11.44 -4.07 -13.84
C MET A 33 12.60 -4.24 -14.82
N ALA A 34 13.55 -5.13 -14.54
CA ALA A 34 14.59 -5.49 -15.49
C ALA A 34 14.04 -6.10 -16.80
N CYS A 35 12.81 -6.62 -16.79
CA CYS A 35 12.12 -7.14 -17.98
C CYS A 35 11.28 -6.08 -18.72
N THR A 36 11.25 -4.83 -18.25
CA THR A 36 10.43 -3.76 -18.82
C THR A 36 11.24 -2.84 -19.74
N ARG A 37 10.57 -2.28 -20.75
CA ARG A 37 11.07 -1.13 -21.52
C ARG A 37 9.93 -0.14 -21.59
N VAL A 38 10.08 0.97 -20.87
CA VAL A 38 9.00 1.93 -20.68
C VAL A 38 9.56 3.34 -20.75
N SER A 39 8.87 4.23 -21.45
CA SER A 39 9.12 5.66 -21.47
C SER A 39 8.22 6.39 -20.47
N GLU A 40 8.47 7.68 -20.24
CA GLU A 40 7.61 8.49 -19.36
C GLU A 40 6.17 8.57 -19.89
N ALA A 41 6.02 8.77 -21.21
CA ALA A 41 4.72 8.83 -21.87
C ALA A 41 3.94 7.50 -21.74
N ASP A 42 4.63 6.36 -21.85
CA ASP A 42 4.01 5.04 -21.64
C ASP A 42 3.43 4.90 -20.23
N LEU A 43 4.13 5.42 -19.21
CA LEU A 43 3.63 5.38 -17.84
C LEU A 43 2.48 6.36 -17.62
N ASP A 44 2.47 7.52 -18.28
CA ASP A 44 1.36 8.47 -18.20
C ASP A 44 0.07 7.87 -18.78
N ASP A 45 0.16 7.14 -19.90
CA ASP A 45 -0.99 6.43 -20.49
C ASP A 45 -1.60 5.40 -19.54
N LEU A 46 -0.78 4.78 -18.69
CA LEU A 46 -1.25 3.84 -17.67
C LEU A 46 -2.08 4.52 -16.57
N LEU A 47 -1.81 5.78 -16.24
CA LEU A 47 -2.47 6.47 -15.14
C LEU A 47 -3.97 6.63 -15.37
N GLY A 48 -4.39 6.81 -16.63
CA GLY A 48 -5.80 6.93 -17.01
C GLY A 48 -6.64 5.71 -16.63
N GLY A 49 -6.02 4.54 -16.48
CA GLY A 49 -6.68 3.31 -16.06
C GLY A 49 -6.65 3.04 -14.55
N ILE A 50 -6.00 3.89 -13.76
CA ILE A 50 -5.91 3.71 -12.30
C ILE A 50 -7.08 4.46 -11.64
N GLU A 51 -8.06 3.69 -11.19
CA GLU A 51 -9.14 4.19 -10.34
C GLU A 51 -8.76 4.07 -8.86
N ILE A 52 -8.99 5.14 -8.11
CA ILE A 52 -8.88 5.11 -6.65
C ILE A 52 -10.26 4.82 -6.05
N ASP A 53 -10.30 3.97 -5.03
CA ASP A 53 -11.52 3.65 -4.28
C ASP A 53 -12.24 4.93 -3.84
N GLU A 54 -13.53 5.07 -4.19
CA GLU A 54 -14.34 6.26 -3.94
C GLU A 54 -14.43 6.64 -2.45
N GLY A 55 -14.23 5.67 -1.55
CA GLY A 55 -14.20 5.90 -0.11
C GLY A 55 -12.91 6.53 0.39
N PHE A 56 -11.83 6.52 -0.41
CA PHE A 56 -10.49 6.96 0.00
C PHE A 56 -10.49 8.41 0.48
N GLN A 57 -11.01 9.33 -0.33
CA GLN A 57 -10.94 10.77 -0.01
C GLN A 57 -11.75 11.11 1.24
N ARG A 58 -12.88 10.43 1.46
CA ARG A 58 -13.70 10.57 2.67
C ARG A 58 -12.97 10.04 3.90
N LEU A 59 -12.34 8.86 3.78
CA LEU A 59 -11.54 8.27 4.86
C LEU A 59 -10.35 9.17 5.21
N ALA A 60 -9.64 9.70 4.21
CA ALA A 60 -8.50 10.59 4.40
C ALA A 60 -8.89 11.92 5.04
N SER A 61 -10.00 12.52 4.60
CA SER A 61 -10.52 13.77 5.19
C SER A 61 -10.92 13.55 6.64
N TRP A 62 -11.63 12.46 6.94
CA TRP A 62 -11.99 12.08 8.31
C TRP A 62 -10.73 11.87 9.17
N ALA A 63 -9.74 11.13 8.66
CA ALA A 63 -8.49 10.90 9.38
C ALA A 63 -7.81 12.22 9.75
N ARG A 64 -7.68 13.14 8.78
CA ARG A 64 -7.11 14.47 9.00
C ARG A 64 -7.91 15.27 10.04
N ASP A 65 -9.23 15.36 9.88
CA ASP A 65 -10.10 16.20 10.70
C ASP A 65 -10.13 15.77 12.17
N TYR A 66 -9.93 14.48 12.43
CA TYR A 66 -9.84 13.91 13.78
C TYR A 66 -8.40 13.67 14.25
N GLY A 67 -7.40 14.12 13.50
CA GLY A 67 -5.99 14.07 13.90
C GLY A 67 -5.34 12.69 13.82
N PHE A 68 -5.90 11.76 13.06
CA PHE A 68 -5.30 10.46 12.77
C PHE A 68 -4.28 10.56 11.62
N PRO A 69 -2.99 10.24 11.85
CA PRO A 69 -2.01 10.21 10.77
C PRO A 69 -2.37 9.13 9.73
N LEU A 70 -2.59 9.54 8.48
CA LEU A 70 -2.82 8.60 7.37
C LEU A 70 -1.52 8.37 6.59
N ILE A 71 -1.20 7.09 6.40
CA ILE A 71 -0.01 6.65 5.68
C ILE A 71 -0.44 5.72 4.55
N VAL A 72 0.09 5.95 3.36
CA VAL A 72 0.03 5.02 2.23
C VAL A 72 1.40 4.37 2.12
N PHE A 73 1.48 3.06 2.34
CA PHE A 73 2.67 2.30 2.01
C PHE A 73 2.41 1.30 0.88
N SER A 74 3.39 1.08 0.02
CA SER A 74 3.25 0.21 -1.15
C SER A 74 4.59 -0.42 -1.51
N ASP A 75 4.58 -1.65 -2.01
CA ASP A 75 5.79 -2.23 -2.63
C ASP A 75 6.00 -1.66 -4.04
N GLY A 76 4.96 -1.07 -4.66
CA GLY A 76 5.05 -0.38 -5.94
C GLY A 76 5.84 0.94 -5.88
N PHE A 77 5.72 1.75 -6.93
CA PHE A 77 6.55 2.95 -7.09
C PHE A 77 5.85 4.25 -6.71
N ASP A 78 6.55 5.11 -5.98
CA ASP A 78 6.12 6.47 -5.62
C ASP A 78 5.66 7.27 -6.86
N TRP A 79 6.43 7.22 -7.94
CA TRP A 79 6.12 7.90 -9.21
C TRP A 79 4.70 7.60 -9.70
N ILE A 80 4.28 6.34 -9.62
CA ILE A 80 2.95 5.88 -10.07
C ILE A 80 1.88 6.29 -9.06
N ILE A 81 2.17 6.11 -7.76
CA ILE A 81 1.21 6.38 -6.68
C ILE A 81 0.85 7.87 -6.63
N GLU A 82 1.86 8.75 -6.65
CA GLU A 82 1.67 10.20 -6.58
C GLU A 82 0.89 10.71 -7.79
N ARG A 83 1.20 10.20 -8.99
CA ARG A 83 0.49 10.58 -10.22
C ARG A 83 -0.91 10.00 -10.29
N ALA A 84 -1.14 8.78 -9.79
CA ALA A 84 -2.48 8.22 -9.70
C ALA A 84 -3.37 9.07 -8.77
N PHE A 85 -2.85 9.52 -7.62
CA PHE A 85 -3.57 10.46 -6.77
C PHE A 85 -3.86 11.78 -7.49
N ALA A 86 -2.87 12.37 -8.15
CA ALA A 86 -3.06 13.62 -8.90
C ALA A 86 -4.10 13.48 -10.02
N HIS A 87 -4.04 12.41 -10.80
CA HIS A 87 -5.00 12.10 -11.88
C HIS A 87 -6.43 11.96 -11.34
N ASN A 88 -6.59 11.37 -10.15
CA ASN A 88 -7.88 11.23 -9.46
C ASN A 88 -8.26 12.47 -8.64
N SER A 89 -7.59 13.62 -8.84
CA SER A 89 -7.86 14.88 -8.13
C SER A 89 -7.76 14.78 -6.59
N ILE A 90 -6.88 13.91 -6.08
CA ILE A 90 -6.61 13.75 -4.66
C ILE A 90 -5.34 14.53 -4.30
N ASP A 91 -5.50 15.59 -3.52
CA ASP A 91 -4.39 16.39 -2.99
C ASP A 91 -3.83 15.73 -1.72
N VAL A 92 -2.74 14.96 -1.89
CA VAL A 92 -2.07 14.24 -0.81
C VAL A 92 -1.52 15.18 0.27
N ALA A 93 -1.06 16.38 -0.11
CA ALA A 93 -0.49 17.34 0.82
C ALA A 93 -1.58 18.01 1.67
N ALA A 94 -2.70 18.41 1.05
CA ALA A 94 -3.85 18.97 1.76
C ALA A 94 -4.55 17.96 2.69
N LEU A 95 -4.41 16.67 2.41
CA LEU A 95 -4.89 15.58 3.27
C LEU A 95 -3.85 15.11 4.30
N GLY A 96 -2.63 15.66 4.27
CA GLY A 96 -1.56 15.28 5.20
C GLY A 96 -1.09 13.82 5.05
N ILE A 97 -1.26 13.23 3.86
CA ILE A 97 -0.93 11.83 3.59
C ILE A 97 0.58 11.69 3.42
N ARG A 98 1.16 10.69 4.10
CA ARG A 98 2.57 10.31 3.91
C ARG A 98 2.67 9.06 3.06
N ILE A 99 3.50 9.09 2.02
CA ILE A 99 3.71 7.95 1.11
C ILE A 99 5.07 7.29 1.42
N PHE A 100 5.08 5.97 1.54
CA PHE A 100 6.28 5.15 1.60
C PHE A 100 6.22 4.07 0.53
N ALA A 101 7.08 4.15 -0.47
CA ALA A 101 7.07 3.23 -1.59
C ALA A 101 8.48 2.88 -2.07
N SER A 102 8.58 1.94 -3.00
CA SER A 102 9.78 1.83 -3.82
C SER A 102 9.92 3.13 -4.63
N HIS A 103 11.14 3.55 -4.93
CA HIS A 103 11.39 4.77 -5.68
C HIS A 103 11.54 4.47 -7.17
N PHE A 104 10.98 5.30 -8.04
CA PHE A 104 11.17 5.24 -9.48
C PHE A 104 11.41 6.62 -10.09
N GLU A 105 12.35 6.72 -11.01
CA GLU A 105 12.66 7.94 -11.74
C GLU A 105 13.21 7.65 -13.15
N PHE A 106 13.21 8.67 -14.02
CA PHE A 106 13.94 8.64 -15.28
C PHE A 106 15.22 9.47 -15.15
N VAL A 107 16.37 8.82 -15.27
CA VAL A 107 17.67 9.51 -15.32
C VAL A 107 18.17 9.51 -16.75
N SER A 108 18.20 10.68 -17.38
CA SER A 108 18.56 10.84 -18.80
C SER A 108 17.73 9.95 -19.74
N GLY A 109 16.43 9.82 -19.46
CA GLY A 109 15.49 8.99 -20.23
C GLY A 109 15.58 7.49 -19.95
N VAL A 110 16.41 7.07 -19.00
CA VAL A 110 16.54 5.67 -18.60
C VAL A 110 15.80 5.42 -17.29
N PRO A 111 14.88 4.43 -17.23
CA PRO A 111 14.26 4.02 -15.98
C PRO A 111 15.29 3.64 -14.92
N LYS A 112 15.13 4.17 -13.71
CA LYS A 112 15.87 3.81 -12.50
C LYS A 112 14.89 3.56 -11.38
N TRP A 113 15.21 2.59 -10.54
CA TRP A 113 14.43 2.30 -9.35
C TRP A 113 15.33 1.95 -8.17
N SER A 114 14.81 2.16 -6.97
CA SER A 114 15.47 1.79 -5.73
C SER A 114 14.47 1.48 -4.61
N PHE A 115 14.96 0.96 -3.49
CA PHE A 115 14.12 0.49 -2.38
C PHE A 115 14.49 1.22 -1.08
N PRO A 116 14.17 2.53 -0.95
CA PRO A 116 14.63 3.36 0.15
C PRO A 116 14.10 2.90 1.52
N HIS A 117 13.00 2.15 1.54
CA HIS A 117 12.36 1.65 2.75
C HIS A 117 12.60 0.14 3.00
N ALA A 118 13.53 -0.48 2.27
CA ALA A 118 13.89 -1.89 2.46
C ALA A 118 15.08 -2.09 3.42
N LYS A 119 15.78 -1.03 3.81
CA LYS A 119 16.97 -1.14 4.67
C LYS A 119 16.60 -1.74 6.02
N GLY A 120 17.29 -2.82 6.41
CA GLY A 120 17.04 -3.54 7.67
C GLY A 120 15.83 -4.48 7.64
N CYS A 121 15.17 -4.66 6.48
CA CYS A 121 14.07 -5.61 6.35
C CYS A 121 14.59 -7.05 6.25
N ALA A 122 14.31 -7.86 7.27
CA ALA A 122 14.65 -9.29 7.26
C ALA A 122 13.81 -10.10 6.25
N HIS A 123 12.60 -9.64 5.94
CA HIS A 123 11.65 -10.31 5.04
C HIS A 123 11.98 -10.12 3.54
N GLY A 124 12.89 -9.20 3.20
CA GLY A 124 13.21 -8.88 1.81
C GLY A 124 12.12 -8.07 1.09
N CYS A 125 11.33 -7.27 1.79
CA CYS A 125 10.30 -6.42 1.18
C CYS A 125 10.89 -5.26 0.38
N GLY A 126 10.20 -4.83 -0.69
CA GLY A 126 10.53 -3.57 -1.40
C GLY A 126 10.31 -2.35 -0.50
N THR A 127 9.22 -2.39 0.27
CA THR A 127 8.89 -1.43 1.32
C THR A 127 8.60 -2.19 2.61
N CYS A 128 9.42 -2.00 3.66
CA CYS A 128 9.24 -2.69 4.93
C CYS A 128 8.08 -2.10 5.75
N LYS A 129 6.85 -2.49 5.43
CA LYS A 129 5.62 -2.06 6.13
C LYS A 129 5.69 -2.25 7.66
N PRO A 130 6.04 -3.42 8.22
CA PRO A 130 6.18 -3.56 9.67
C PRO A 130 7.24 -2.63 10.26
N GLY A 131 8.39 -2.46 9.59
CA GLY A 131 9.43 -1.53 10.03
C GLY A 131 8.98 -0.07 10.02
N ILE A 132 8.14 0.31 9.05
CA ILE A 132 7.52 1.65 8.99
C ILE A 132 6.53 1.81 10.13
N ILE A 133 5.66 0.82 10.37
CA ILE A 133 4.67 0.85 11.46
C ILE A 133 5.40 1.02 12.79
N HIS A 134 6.34 0.13 13.13
CA HIS A 134 7.09 0.20 14.39
C HIS A 134 7.87 1.51 14.60
N ARG A 135 8.36 2.14 13.52
CA ARG A 135 9.06 3.42 13.61
C ARG A 135 8.12 4.59 13.91
N LEU A 136 6.86 4.49 13.48
CA LEU A 136 5.89 5.58 13.53
C LEU A 136 4.89 5.44 14.68
N THR A 137 4.80 4.27 15.30
CA THR A 137 3.95 4.02 16.46
C THR A 137 4.68 4.23 17.78
N THR A 138 3.91 4.57 18.80
CA THR A 138 4.31 4.58 20.20
C THR A 138 3.47 3.54 20.96
N PRO A 139 3.78 3.21 22.22
CA PRO A 139 2.98 2.26 23.00
C PRO A 139 1.49 2.61 23.12
N ASP A 140 1.14 3.90 23.00
CA ASP A 140 -0.25 4.38 23.06
C ASP A 140 -0.93 4.48 21.68
N THR A 141 -0.22 4.11 20.62
CA THR A 141 -0.75 4.13 19.24
C THR A 141 -1.42 2.81 18.92
N VAL A 142 -2.63 2.88 18.34
CA VAL A 142 -3.34 1.71 17.79
C VAL A 142 -3.13 1.67 16.27
N PRO A 143 -2.11 0.95 15.74
CA PRO A 143 -1.92 0.80 14.31
C PRO A 143 -3.09 0.05 13.65
N VAL A 144 -3.70 0.71 12.66
CA VAL A 144 -4.72 0.14 11.78
C VAL A 144 -4.11 -0.11 10.41
N VAL A 145 -4.20 -1.34 9.90
CA VAL A 145 -3.76 -1.71 8.55
C VAL A 145 -4.97 -2.00 7.68
N ILE A 146 -5.01 -1.42 6.49
CA ILE A 146 -6.05 -1.64 5.47
C ILE A 146 -5.34 -2.12 4.21
N GLY A 147 -5.65 -3.32 3.74
CA GLY A 147 -4.94 -3.90 2.60
C GLY A 147 -5.68 -5.05 1.92
N ASP A 148 -5.11 -5.50 0.82
CA ASP A 148 -5.66 -6.57 -0.02
C ASP A 148 -4.57 -7.50 -0.60
N GLY A 149 -3.30 -7.08 -0.54
CA GLY A 149 -2.21 -7.68 -1.29
C GLY A 149 -1.35 -8.67 -0.52
N ARG A 150 -0.66 -9.53 -1.28
CA ARG A 150 0.36 -10.46 -0.77
C ARG A 150 1.52 -9.76 -0.05
N SER A 151 1.84 -8.52 -0.43
CA SER A 151 2.92 -7.75 0.20
C SER A 151 2.62 -7.33 1.65
N ASP A 152 1.40 -7.55 2.12
CA ASP A 152 0.92 -7.00 3.39
C ASP A 152 0.90 -8.05 4.51
N ILE A 153 1.31 -9.29 4.22
CA ILE A 153 1.34 -10.39 5.20
C ILE A 153 2.14 -10.07 6.46
N PHE A 154 3.20 -9.26 6.36
CA PHE A 154 3.98 -8.83 7.52
C PHE A 154 3.46 -7.53 8.13
N ALA A 155 2.62 -6.77 7.41
CA ALA A 155 2.02 -5.56 7.94
C ALA A 155 0.93 -5.89 8.96
N VAL A 156 0.17 -6.96 8.72
CA VAL A 156 -0.91 -7.39 9.61
C VAL A 156 -0.40 -7.85 10.98
N ASP A 157 0.80 -8.42 11.05
CA ASP A 157 1.43 -8.81 12.32
C ASP A 157 1.88 -7.60 13.17
N ALA A 158 2.03 -6.43 12.55
CA ALA A 158 2.43 -5.18 13.21
C ALA A 158 1.22 -4.28 13.55
N ALA A 159 -0.01 -4.77 13.35
CA ALA A 159 -1.24 -4.01 13.51
C ALA A 159 -2.07 -4.53 14.68
N ASP A 160 -2.78 -3.62 15.36
CA ASP A 160 -3.79 -3.99 16.35
C ASP A 160 -5.15 -4.24 15.69
N MET A 161 -5.39 -3.61 14.55
CA MET A 161 -6.61 -3.77 13.77
C MET A 161 -6.29 -3.92 12.29
N VAL A 162 -6.88 -4.94 11.67
CA VAL A 162 -6.66 -5.26 10.26
C VAL A 162 -7.98 -5.20 9.51
N TYR A 163 -8.02 -4.47 8.40
CA TYR A 163 -9.05 -4.54 7.39
C TYR A 163 -8.47 -5.24 6.16
N ALA A 164 -9.06 -6.36 5.77
CA ALA A 164 -8.53 -7.18 4.68
C ALA A 164 -9.62 -7.54 3.66
N LYS A 165 -9.27 -7.44 2.37
CA LYS A 165 -10.08 -7.96 1.24
C LYS A 165 -9.19 -8.79 0.30
N GLY A 166 -9.78 -9.36 -0.74
CA GLY A 166 -9.04 -10.05 -1.80
C GLY A 166 -8.17 -11.19 -1.28
N TRP A 167 -6.89 -11.20 -1.67
CA TRP A 167 -5.97 -12.27 -1.28
C TRP A 167 -5.61 -12.20 0.21
N LEU A 168 -5.37 -11.00 0.74
CA LEU A 168 -5.01 -10.80 2.14
C LEU A 168 -6.11 -11.34 3.08
N GLN A 169 -7.39 -11.17 2.71
CA GLN A 169 -8.50 -11.74 3.46
C GLN A 169 -8.40 -13.28 3.56
N SER A 170 -8.11 -13.96 2.45
CA SER A 170 -7.96 -15.42 2.45
C SER A 170 -6.79 -15.84 3.34
N HIS A 171 -5.67 -15.14 3.23
CA HIS A 171 -4.51 -15.37 4.08
C HIS A 171 -4.83 -15.21 5.58
N CYS A 172 -5.49 -14.11 5.97
CA CYS A 172 -5.87 -13.89 7.38
C CYS A 172 -6.80 -15.00 7.89
N LYS A 173 -7.74 -15.49 7.07
CA LYS A 173 -8.60 -16.62 7.44
C LYS A 173 -7.80 -17.91 7.65
N GLU A 174 -6.88 -18.22 6.74
CA GLU A 174 -6.06 -19.44 6.78
C GLU A 174 -5.11 -19.45 7.99
N GLN A 175 -4.55 -18.29 8.34
CA GLN A 175 -3.61 -18.14 9.46
C GLN A 175 -4.27 -17.85 10.81
N GLY A 176 -5.60 -17.67 10.84
CA GLY A 176 -6.32 -17.33 12.07
C GLY A 176 -6.04 -15.92 12.61
N ILE A 177 -5.62 -14.99 11.73
CA ILE A 177 -5.34 -13.59 12.06
C ILE A 177 -6.69 -12.86 12.18
N PRO A 178 -7.01 -12.17 13.29
CA PRO A 178 -8.21 -11.37 13.40
C PRO A 178 -8.24 -10.22 12.38
N PHE A 179 -9.34 -10.07 11.65
CA PHE A 179 -9.50 -9.00 10.67
C PHE A 179 -10.98 -8.64 10.44
N HIS A 180 -11.21 -7.47 9.87
CA HIS A 180 -12.49 -6.99 9.39
C HIS A 180 -12.54 -7.05 7.86
N PRO A 181 -13.47 -7.82 7.24
CA PRO A 181 -13.65 -7.78 5.80
C PRO A 181 -14.25 -6.44 5.36
N PHE A 182 -13.86 -5.96 4.18
CA PHE A 182 -14.44 -4.76 3.57
C PHE A 182 -14.55 -4.91 2.05
N ARG A 183 -15.45 -4.15 1.43
CA ARG A 183 -15.60 -4.09 -0.04
C ARG A 183 -14.96 -2.81 -0.57
N SER A 184 -15.27 -1.68 0.05
CA SER A 184 -14.67 -0.37 -0.26
C SER A 184 -14.19 0.35 1.00
N LEU A 185 -13.41 1.40 0.83
CA LEU A 185 -12.93 2.20 1.97
C LEU A 185 -14.06 2.94 2.69
N SER A 186 -15.24 3.05 2.08
CA SER A 186 -16.44 3.53 2.76
C SER A 186 -16.90 2.59 3.88
N ASP A 187 -16.77 1.27 3.72
CA ASP A 187 -17.08 0.30 4.77
C ASP A 187 -16.11 0.45 5.96
N VAL A 188 -14.83 0.65 5.65
CA VAL A 188 -13.77 0.86 6.64
C VAL A 188 -14.04 2.13 7.44
N LEU A 189 -14.33 3.24 6.75
CA LEU A 189 -14.69 4.50 7.39
C LEU A 189 -15.91 4.35 8.30
N ALA A 190 -16.99 3.71 7.82
CA ALA A 190 -18.20 3.52 8.61
C ALA A 190 -17.93 2.72 9.90
N HIS A 191 -17.07 1.70 9.83
CA HIS A 191 -16.70 0.92 11.01
C HIS A 191 -15.82 1.72 11.97
N LEU A 192 -14.78 2.40 11.47
CA LEU A 192 -13.86 3.20 12.29
C LEU A 192 -14.57 4.36 12.99
N SER A 193 -15.42 5.10 12.27
CA SER A 193 -16.15 6.23 12.86
C SER A 193 -17.11 5.77 13.95
N ALA A 194 -17.81 4.65 13.76
CA ALA A 194 -18.70 4.10 14.78
C ALA A 194 -17.96 3.68 16.07
N ILE A 195 -16.77 3.09 15.94
CA ILE A 195 -15.92 2.75 17.09
C ILE A 195 -15.47 4.02 17.81
N TYR A 196 -15.02 5.01 17.05
CA TYR A 196 -14.54 6.28 17.59
C TYR A 196 -15.64 7.04 18.34
N ASP A 197 -16.82 7.19 17.74
CA ASP A 197 -17.96 7.86 18.35
C ASP A 197 -18.38 7.17 19.66
N ALA A 198 -18.42 5.83 19.66
CA ALA A 198 -18.72 5.06 20.86
C ALA A 198 -17.65 5.22 21.96
N ALA A 199 -16.37 5.37 21.59
CA ALA A 199 -15.29 5.62 22.54
C ALA A 199 -15.37 7.01 23.16
N ILE A 200 -15.68 8.03 22.34
CA ILE A 200 -15.93 9.39 22.86
C ILE A 200 -17.08 9.38 23.86
N MET A 201 -18.23 8.79 23.49
CA MET A 201 -19.43 8.78 24.34
C MET A 201 -19.19 8.08 25.70
N ARG A 202 -18.28 7.11 25.76
CA ARG A 202 -17.89 6.45 27.02
C ARG A 202 -16.96 7.29 27.90
N ASN A 203 -16.24 8.24 27.32
CA ASN A 203 -15.29 9.10 28.04
C ASN A 203 -15.92 10.45 28.47
N THR A 204 -17.13 10.77 28.02
CA THR A 204 -17.88 11.99 28.38
C THR A 204 -18.98 11.77 29.42
N VAL A 205 -19.22 10.53 29.85
CA VAL A 205 -20.18 10.15 30.91
C VAL A 205 -19.40 9.75 32.16
#